data_AF-H0Q1B9-F1
#
_entry.id   AF-H0Q1B9-F1
#
_cell.length_a   1.000
_cell.length_b   1.000
_cell.length_c   1.000
_cell.angle_alpha   90.00
_cell.angle_beta   90.00
_cell.angle_gamma   90.00
#
_symmetry.space_group_name_H-M   'P 1'
#
loop_
_entity.id
_entity.type
_entity.pdbx_description
1 polymer ?
#
loop_
_entity_poly.entity_id
_entity_poly.type
_entity_poly.pdbx_seq_one_letter_code
_entity_poly.pdbx_strand_id
1 'polypeptide(L)'
;MKKALKLNDLMAHLLDCGFRRLKPKSNTWTSAFVLRVDNTVLCILTRKNGIDLRCYDNYKSGISITDGQYISMQGGSIYRNNFNESTNLITQKIYVIAKGFSKGKMHDAIRMEDGKSSAAIANIDKINRLLDIDSLTRKSELDESRDYADAIEFDAED
;
A
#
# COMPACT_ATOMS: atom_id res chain seq x y z
N MET A 1 -3.56 -22.63 -4.97
CA MET A 1 -2.26 -21.95 -4.77
C MET A 1 -2.48 -20.45 -4.74
N LYS A 2 -2.10 -19.74 -3.67
CA LYS A 2 -2.10 -18.27 -3.67
C LYS A 2 -0.99 -17.78 -4.61
N LYS A 3 -1.34 -16.97 -5.62
CA LYS A 3 -0.40 -16.39 -6.59
C LYS A 3 0.62 -15.53 -5.85
N ALA A 4 1.91 -15.72 -6.13
CA ALA A 4 2.97 -14.88 -5.57
C ALA A 4 2.81 -13.44 -6.10
N LEU A 5 2.84 -12.45 -5.19
CA LEU A 5 2.73 -11.04 -5.51
C LEU A 5 4.07 -10.56 -6.09
N LYS A 6 4.06 -10.07 -7.33
CA LYS A 6 5.29 -9.57 -7.97
C LYS A 6 5.52 -8.11 -7.59
N LEU A 7 6.77 -7.65 -7.71
CA LEU A 7 7.13 -6.25 -7.46
C LEU A 7 6.35 -5.27 -8.37
N ASN A 8 6.04 -5.67 -9.61
CA ASN A 8 5.21 -4.87 -10.51
C ASN A 8 3.77 -4.71 -10.01
N ASP A 9 3.20 -5.77 -9.42
CA ASP A 9 1.85 -5.72 -8.83
C ASP A 9 1.84 -4.76 -7.63
N LEU A 10 2.92 -4.74 -6.84
CA LEU A 10 3.10 -3.77 -5.77
C LEU A 10 3.16 -2.35 -6.33
N MET A 11 3.94 -2.08 -7.38
CA MET A 11 4.04 -0.73 -7.95
C MET A 11 2.68 -0.20 -8.42
N ALA A 12 1.88 -1.04 -9.08
CA ALA A 12 0.52 -0.68 -9.49
C ALA A 12 -0.35 -0.35 -8.27
N HIS A 13 -0.34 -1.23 -7.26
CA HIS A 13 -1.10 -1.02 -6.02
C HIS A 13 -0.71 0.27 -5.27
N LEU A 14 0.57 0.65 -5.27
CA LEU A 14 1.00 1.92 -4.67
C LEU A 14 0.36 3.12 -5.38
N LEU A 15 0.28 3.09 -6.71
CA LEU A 15 -0.40 4.14 -7.48
C LEU A 15 -1.90 4.16 -7.17
N ASP A 16 -2.55 2.99 -7.09
CA ASP A 16 -3.97 2.88 -6.72
C ASP A 16 -4.26 3.39 -5.30
N CYS A 17 -3.28 3.26 -4.39
CA CYS A 17 -3.34 3.83 -3.05
C CYS A 17 -3.07 5.34 -3.01
N GLY A 18 -2.85 5.99 -4.15
CA GLY A 18 -2.61 7.43 -4.27
C GLY A 18 -1.15 7.86 -4.09
N PHE A 19 -0.19 6.93 -4.02
CA PHE A 19 1.22 7.29 -3.93
C PHE A 19 1.69 7.91 -5.24
N ARG A 20 2.41 9.03 -5.14
CA ARG A 20 3.10 9.62 -6.28
C ARG A 20 4.45 8.93 -6.50
N ARG A 21 4.66 8.40 -7.70
CA ARG A 21 5.98 7.90 -8.12
C ARG A 21 6.92 9.06 -8.45
N LEU A 22 8.14 8.99 -7.91
CA LEU A 22 9.19 9.99 -8.05
C LEU A 22 10.54 9.30 -8.24
N LYS A 23 11.52 10.03 -8.81
CA LYS A 23 12.89 9.54 -8.99
C LYS A 23 13.79 10.05 -7.86
N PRO A 24 14.39 9.19 -7.02
CA PRO A 24 15.32 9.64 -6.00
C PRO A 24 16.53 10.35 -6.63
N LYS A 25 17.03 11.43 -5.99
CA LYS A 25 18.35 12.01 -6.34
C LYS A 25 19.53 11.14 -5.87
N SER A 26 19.30 10.27 -4.89
CA SER A 26 20.31 9.35 -4.36
C SER A 26 20.44 8.11 -5.26
N ASN A 27 21.68 7.61 -5.42
CA ASN A 27 21.97 6.36 -6.10
C ASN A 27 21.60 5.10 -5.29
N THR A 28 21.22 5.27 -4.02
CA THR A 28 20.82 4.15 -3.14
C THR A 28 19.48 3.53 -3.56
N TRP A 29 18.54 4.35 -4.03
CA TRP A 29 17.17 3.93 -4.32
C TRP A 29 16.87 4.07 -5.81
N THR A 30 16.21 3.07 -6.37
CA THR A 30 15.84 3.01 -7.79
C THR A 30 14.52 3.73 -8.08
N SER A 31 13.61 3.79 -7.11
CA SER A 31 12.34 4.52 -7.22
C SER A 31 11.86 4.93 -5.83
N ALA A 32 11.09 6.01 -5.78
CA ALA A 32 10.38 6.46 -4.58
C ALA A 32 8.88 6.57 -4.88
N PHE A 33 8.08 6.12 -3.94
CA PHE A 33 6.63 6.32 -3.92
C PHE A 33 6.30 7.09 -2.66
N VAL A 34 5.62 8.23 -2.78
CA VAL A 34 5.37 9.12 -1.65
C VAL A 34 3.89 9.42 -1.53
N LEU A 35 3.36 9.25 -0.32
CA LEU A 35 2.01 9.65 0.03
C LEU A 35 2.05 10.46 1.32
N ARG A 36 1.27 11.54 1.35
CA ARG A 36 0.99 12.31 2.56
C ARG A 36 -0.44 12.03 2.99
N VAL A 37 -0.62 11.72 4.26
CA VAL A 37 -1.93 11.64 4.93
C VAL A 37 -1.84 12.47 6.20
N ASP A 38 -2.69 13.49 6.30
CA ASP A 38 -2.67 14.51 7.35
C ASP A 38 -1.27 15.16 7.50
N ASN A 39 -0.72 15.09 8.72
CA ASN A 39 0.62 15.56 9.05
C ASN A 39 1.66 14.45 9.01
N THR A 40 1.40 13.35 8.30
CA THR A 40 2.37 12.26 8.15
C THR A 40 2.68 11.98 6.70
N VAL A 41 3.94 11.60 6.43
CA VAL A 41 4.39 11.23 5.09
C VAL A 41 5.07 9.88 5.13
N LEU A 42 4.65 9.00 4.24
CA LEU A 42 5.30 7.72 4.00
C LEU A 42 5.95 7.74 2.62
N CYS A 43 7.26 7.47 2.61
CA CYS A 43 8.01 7.20 1.40
C CYS A 43 8.36 5.71 1.35
N ILE A 44 7.97 5.04 0.28
CA ILE A 44 8.34 3.66 -0.04
C ILE A 44 9.44 3.71 -1.09
N LEU A 45 10.63 3.22 -0.74
CA LEU A 45 11.86 3.41 -1.51
C LEU A 45 12.38 2.06 -1.96
N THR A 46 12.32 1.78 -3.26
CA THR A 46 12.83 0.51 -3.81
C THR A 46 14.33 0.58 -3.99
N ARG A 47 15.05 -0.50 -3.67
CA ARG A 47 16.48 -0.67 -3.96
C ARG A 47 16.76 -2.07 -4.47
N LYS A 48 17.99 -2.32 -4.95
CA LYS A 48 18.38 -3.61 -5.55
C LYS A 48 18.08 -4.82 -4.66
N ASN A 49 18.26 -4.67 -3.36
CA ASN A 49 18.20 -5.76 -2.37
C ASN A 49 17.08 -5.58 -1.34
N GLY A 50 16.07 -4.75 -1.61
CA GLY A 50 14.99 -4.55 -0.65
C GLY A 50 14.11 -3.34 -0.91
N ILE A 51 13.29 -3.02 0.09
CA ILE A 51 12.42 -1.84 0.13
C ILE A 51 12.63 -1.15 1.47
N ASP A 52 12.94 0.14 1.44
CA ASP A 52 13.01 0.94 2.66
C ASP A 52 11.71 1.73 2.81
N LEU A 53 11.21 1.79 4.04
CA LEU A 53 10.11 2.67 4.43
C LEU A 53 10.73 3.87 5.14
N ARG A 54 10.48 5.08 4.66
CA ARG A 54 10.82 6.30 5.38
C ARG A 54 9.55 7.00 5.82
N CYS A 55 9.38 7.19 7.13
CA CYS A 55 8.22 7.82 7.72
C CYS A 55 8.58 9.18 8.33
N TYR A 56 7.71 10.16 8.14
CA TYR A 56 7.78 11.46 8.78
C TYR A 56 6.54 11.64 9.63
N ASP A 57 6.68 11.51 10.94
CA ASP A 57 5.64 11.86 11.89
C ASP A 57 5.66 13.38 12.08
N ASN A 58 4.50 14.05 12.06
CA ASN A 58 4.38 15.51 12.14
C ASN A 58 5.23 16.25 11.11
N TYR A 59 5.12 15.84 9.84
CA TYR A 59 5.85 16.38 8.70
C TYR A 59 5.70 17.90 8.57
N LYS A 60 6.83 18.61 8.71
CA LYS A 60 6.94 20.07 8.48
C LYS A 60 7.84 20.40 7.29
N SER A 61 8.89 19.62 7.08
CA SER A 61 9.91 19.85 6.05
C SER A 61 10.76 18.58 5.85
N GLY A 62 11.71 18.63 4.92
CA GLY A 62 12.69 17.56 4.68
C GLY A 62 12.48 16.80 3.37
N ILE A 63 11.35 17.00 2.68
CA ILE A 63 11.13 16.51 1.32
C ILE A 63 11.13 17.70 0.36
N SER A 64 11.94 17.61 -0.69
CA SER A 64 11.96 18.56 -1.80
C SER A 64 11.77 17.81 -3.11
N ILE A 65 10.83 18.28 -3.94
CA ILE A 65 10.54 17.75 -5.26
C ILE A 65 10.88 18.84 -6.28
N THR A 66 11.77 18.53 -7.23
CA THR A 66 12.11 19.44 -8.33
C THR A 66 11.33 19.10 -9.59
N ASP A 67 11.27 20.03 -10.55
CA ASP A 67 10.45 19.96 -11.78
C ASP A 67 10.64 18.66 -12.61
N GLY A 68 11.82 18.06 -12.58
CA GLY A 68 12.09 16.75 -13.21
C GLY A 68 11.54 15.52 -12.44
N GLN A 69 10.56 15.69 -11.54
CA GLN A 69 10.04 14.66 -10.63
C GLN A 69 11.11 13.99 -9.75
N TYR A 70 12.23 14.70 -9.51
CA TYR A 70 13.27 14.21 -8.63
C TYR A 70 12.96 14.57 -7.18
N ILE A 71 13.17 13.62 -6.28
CA ILE A 71 12.97 13.79 -4.84
C ILE A 71 14.29 13.73 -4.09
N SER A 72 14.50 14.70 -3.19
CA SER A 72 15.49 14.63 -2.11
C SER A 72 14.78 14.57 -0.77
N MET A 73 15.33 13.77 0.15
CA MET A 73 14.74 13.47 1.45
C MET A 73 15.80 13.60 2.54
N GLN A 74 15.52 14.39 3.57
CA GLN A 74 16.34 14.58 4.76
C GLN A 74 15.47 14.37 6.00
N GLY A 75 16.04 13.75 7.04
CA GLY A 75 15.29 13.34 8.23
C GLY A 75 14.35 12.17 7.96
N GLY A 76 13.37 12.02 8.85
CA GLY A 76 12.43 10.89 8.87
C GLY A 76 13.06 9.59 9.42
N SER A 77 12.22 8.74 9.98
CA SER A 77 12.63 7.41 10.47
C SER A 77 12.70 6.44 9.29
N ILE A 78 13.79 5.68 9.18
CA ILE A 78 13.99 4.72 8.09
C ILE A 78 13.92 3.29 8.64
N TYR A 79 13.03 2.48 8.06
CA TYR A 79 12.87 1.07 8.34
C TYR A 79 13.24 0.27 7.10
N ARG A 80 14.30 -0.53 7.19
CA ARG A 80 14.84 -1.29 6.06
C ARG A 80 14.21 -2.68 6.02
N ASN A 81 13.83 -3.12 4.82
CA ASN A 81 13.30 -4.46 4.56
C ASN A 81 14.14 -5.12 3.47
N ASN A 82 15.08 -5.99 3.86
CA ASN A 82 16.00 -6.66 2.94
C ASN A 82 15.38 -7.94 2.38
N PHE A 83 15.55 -8.21 1.07
CA PHE A 83 15.03 -9.43 0.42
C PHE A 83 15.65 -10.76 0.89
N ASN A 84 16.42 -10.76 1.98
CA ASN A 84 16.98 -11.95 2.61
C ASN A 84 15.89 -12.86 3.21
N GLU A 85 14.74 -12.31 3.62
CA GLU A 85 13.65 -13.08 4.25
C GLU A 85 12.65 -13.68 3.25
N SER A 86 12.59 -13.14 2.03
CA SER A 86 11.78 -13.54 0.85
C SER A 86 11.19 -12.29 0.18
N THR A 87 11.41 -12.14 -1.13
CA THR A 87 10.88 -11.01 -1.90
C THR A 87 9.35 -10.93 -1.83
N ASN A 88 8.65 -12.06 -1.95
CA ASN A 88 7.19 -12.09 -1.90
C ASN A 88 6.66 -11.65 -0.53
N LEU A 89 7.32 -12.11 0.54
CA LEU A 89 6.99 -11.78 1.91
C LEU A 89 7.04 -10.26 2.15
N ILE A 90 8.14 -9.64 1.72
CA ILE A 90 8.32 -8.19 1.83
C ILE A 90 7.32 -7.45 0.95
N THR A 91 7.10 -7.92 -0.28
CA THR A 91 6.15 -7.30 -1.20
C THR A 91 4.74 -7.27 -0.58
N GLN A 92 4.29 -8.36 0.04
CA GLN A 92 3.02 -8.42 0.77
C GLN A 92 2.98 -7.48 1.99
N LYS A 93 4.06 -7.42 2.78
CA LYS A 93 4.18 -6.47 3.90
C LYS A 93 3.99 -5.03 3.44
N ILE A 94 4.70 -4.62 2.39
CA ILE A 94 4.62 -3.25 1.86
C ILE A 94 3.22 -2.97 1.28
N TYR A 95 2.61 -3.93 0.59
CA TYR A 95 1.25 -3.81 0.06
C TYR A 95 0.24 -3.44 1.16
N VAL A 96 0.29 -4.16 2.28
CA VAL A 96 -0.61 -3.97 3.42
C VAL A 96 -0.34 -2.65 4.13
N ILE A 97 0.93 -2.29 4.30
CA ILE A 97 1.33 -1.00 4.87
C ILE A 97 0.81 0.16 4.02
N ALA A 98 0.99 0.11 2.69
CA ALA A 98 0.53 1.15 1.78
C ALA A 98 -0.99 1.35 1.85
N LYS A 99 -1.76 0.25 1.86
CA LYS A 99 -3.23 0.28 1.97
C LYS A 99 -3.70 0.81 3.33
N GLY A 100 -3.01 0.45 4.41
CA GLY A 100 -3.35 0.95 5.75
C GLY A 100 -3.03 2.44 5.92
N PHE A 101 -1.88 2.86 5.40
CA PHE A 101 -1.43 4.24 5.45
C PHE A 101 -2.35 5.14 4.61
N SER A 102 -2.75 4.74 3.40
CA SER A 102 -3.66 5.53 2.56
C SER A 102 -5.05 5.75 3.17
N LYS A 103 -5.45 4.91 4.13
CA LYS A 103 -6.69 5.05 4.90
C LYS A 103 -6.53 5.83 6.21
N GLY A 104 -5.35 6.34 6.53
CA GLY A 104 -5.06 7.01 7.81
C GLY A 104 -5.06 6.07 9.02
N LYS A 105 -4.97 4.75 8.81
CA LYS A 105 -5.16 3.72 9.86
C LYS A 105 -3.85 3.14 10.40
N MET A 106 -2.68 3.63 10.00
CA MET A 106 -1.40 3.00 10.35
C MET A 106 -0.31 3.97 10.80
N HIS A 107 0.11 3.83 12.06
CA HIS A 107 1.37 4.38 12.56
C HIS A 107 2.33 3.28 13.04
N ASP A 108 1.86 2.27 13.78
CA ASP A 108 2.76 1.30 14.43
C ASP A 108 3.28 0.19 13.51
N ALA A 109 2.50 -0.25 12.52
CA ALA A 109 2.90 -1.32 11.60
C ALA A 109 4.06 -0.91 10.67
N ILE A 110 4.25 0.40 10.44
CA ILE A 110 5.37 0.96 9.67
C ILE A 110 6.70 0.73 10.40
N ARG A 111 6.68 0.65 11.73
CA ARG A 111 7.86 0.64 12.60
C ARG A 111 8.49 -0.74 12.78
N MET A 112 7.99 -1.78 12.11
CA MET A 112 8.50 -3.15 12.24
C MET A 112 9.75 -3.36 11.37
N GLU A 113 10.91 -3.49 12.02
CA GLU A 113 12.24 -3.69 11.41
C GLU A 113 12.42 -5.06 10.72
N ASP A 114 13.53 -5.18 9.98
CA ASP A 114 14.07 -6.43 9.42
C ASP A 114 14.29 -7.51 10.49
N GLY A 115 14.09 -8.79 10.14
CA GLY A 115 14.30 -9.92 11.05
C GLY A 115 13.08 -10.30 11.90
N LYS A 116 12.05 -9.44 11.94
CA LYS A 116 10.77 -9.68 12.64
C LYS A 116 9.58 -9.70 11.67
N SER A 117 9.82 -9.74 10.37
CA SER A 117 8.74 -9.67 9.36
C SER A 117 7.80 -10.86 9.43
N SER A 118 8.25 -12.05 9.84
CA SER A 118 7.39 -13.21 10.07
C SER A 118 6.34 -12.96 11.16
N ALA A 119 6.72 -12.33 12.27
CA ALA A 119 5.80 -11.91 13.33
C ALA A 119 4.90 -10.74 12.89
N ALA A 120 5.41 -9.86 12.01
CA ALA A 120 4.60 -8.82 11.38
C ALA A 120 3.51 -9.44 10.49
N ILE A 121 3.80 -10.55 9.79
CA ILE A 121 2.87 -11.21 8.87
C ILE A 121 1.79 -12.01 9.60
N ALA A 122 2.13 -12.63 10.73
CA ALA A 122 1.12 -13.17 11.63
C ALA A 122 0.13 -12.07 12.09
N ASN A 123 0.63 -10.84 12.25
CA ASN A 123 -0.22 -9.66 12.46
C ASN A 123 -0.82 -9.08 11.17
N ILE A 124 -0.30 -9.40 9.98
CA ILE A 124 -0.90 -8.99 8.69
C ILE A 124 -2.23 -9.67 8.46
N ASP A 125 -2.42 -10.93 8.84
CA ASP A 125 -3.76 -11.54 8.80
C ASP A 125 -4.74 -10.79 9.73
N LYS A 126 -4.26 -10.32 10.88
CA LYS A 126 -5.04 -9.47 11.78
C LYS A 126 -5.28 -8.06 11.21
N ILE A 127 -4.28 -7.45 10.57
CA ILE A 127 -4.39 -6.15 9.89
C ILE A 127 -5.30 -6.26 8.66
N ASN A 128 -5.21 -7.33 7.87
CA ASN A 128 -6.11 -7.61 6.76
C ASN A 128 -7.53 -7.72 7.27
N ARG A 129 -7.79 -8.47 8.36
CA ARG A 129 -9.09 -8.51 9.05
C ARG A 129 -9.56 -7.14 9.56
N LEU A 130 -8.65 -6.31 10.10
CA LEU A 130 -8.96 -4.95 10.58
C LEU A 130 -9.20 -3.95 9.43
N LEU A 131 -8.55 -4.18 8.27
CA LEU A 131 -8.74 -3.43 7.03
C LEU A 131 -9.94 -3.96 6.21
N ASP A 132 -10.44 -5.17 6.52
CA ASP A 132 -11.59 -5.86 5.92
C ASP A 132 -12.94 -5.45 6.52
N ILE A 133 -13.01 -4.38 7.31
CA ILE A 133 -14.30 -3.78 7.70
C ILE A 133 -15.04 -3.16 6.49
N ASP A 134 -14.45 -3.09 5.29
CA ASP A 134 -15.12 -2.57 4.08
C ASP A 134 -15.10 -3.47 2.83
N SER A 135 -14.54 -4.70 2.86
CA SER A 135 -14.57 -5.58 1.67
C SER A 135 -15.38 -6.87 1.81
N LEU A 136 -15.87 -7.20 3.00
CA LEU A 136 -16.65 -8.44 3.22
C LEU A 136 -18.15 -8.23 3.45
N THR A 137 -18.68 -7.00 3.42
CA THR A 137 -20.10 -6.76 3.78
C THR A 137 -20.91 -5.80 2.90
N ARG A 138 -20.36 -5.12 1.87
CA ARG A 138 -21.17 -4.09 1.16
C ARG A 138 -21.01 -3.86 -0.35
N LYS A 139 -20.31 -4.68 -1.15
CA LYS A 139 -20.28 -4.41 -2.61
C LYS A 139 -20.39 -5.58 -3.60
N SER A 140 -20.64 -6.80 -3.15
CA SER A 140 -21.22 -7.82 -4.06
C SER A 140 -22.51 -8.45 -3.54
N GLU A 141 -22.87 -8.21 -2.27
CA GLU A 141 -24.24 -8.45 -1.78
C GLU A 141 -25.16 -7.23 -2.02
N LEU A 142 -24.57 -6.08 -2.40
CA LEU A 142 -25.27 -4.84 -2.77
C LEU A 142 -25.22 -4.54 -4.28
N ASP A 143 -24.75 -5.50 -5.09
CA ASP A 143 -25.31 -5.75 -6.44
C ASP A 143 -26.39 -6.84 -6.24
N GLU A 144 -27.37 -6.65 -5.34
CA GLU A 144 -28.64 -6.02 -5.76
C GLU A 144 -29.02 -6.53 -7.15
N SER A 145 -29.62 -7.70 -7.36
CA SER A 145 -30.73 -8.31 -6.62
C SER A 145 -31.93 -7.38 -6.35
N ARG A 146 -31.90 -6.11 -6.81
CA ARG A 146 -32.97 -5.15 -6.48
C ARG A 146 -33.56 -4.33 -7.61
N ASP A 147 -32.81 -3.95 -8.65
CA ASP A 147 -33.37 -3.08 -9.69
C ASP A 147 -32.91 -3.62 -11.06
N TYR A 148 -33.59 -4.55 -11.75
CA TYR A 148 -34.93 -4.49 -12.34
C TYR A 148 -35.33 -5.95 -12.63
N ALA A 149 -36.43 -6.46 -12.08
CA ALA A 149 -37.74 -6.34 -12.70
C ALA A 149 -37.92 -7.11 -14.03
N ASP A 150 -37.19 -8.22 -14.25
CA ASP A 150 -37.53 -9.23 -15.28
C ASP A 150 -38.59 -10.25 -14.81
N ALA A 151 -39.31 -9.94 -13.72
CA ALA A 151 -40.62 -10.53 -13.49
C ALA A 151 -41.68 -9.60 -14.10
N ILE A 152 -42.19 -9.97 -15.27
CA ILE A 152 -43.64 -10.13 -15.51
C ILE A 152 -43.82 -11.03 -16.74
N GLU A 153 -44.57 -12.09 -16.48
CA GLU A 153 -45.15 -13.07 -17.39
C GLU A 153 -46.16 -12.46 -18.38
N PHE A 154 -46.31 -13.15 -19.51
CA PHE A 154 -47.56 -13.44 -20.25
C PHE A 154 -48.38 -12.34 -20.98
N ASP A 155 -48.64 -12.63 -22.26
CA ASP A 155 -49.91 -12.60 -23.04
C ASP A 155 -49.64 -12.10 -24.49
N ALA A 156 -49.68 -12.95 -25.53
CA ALA A 156 -50.84 -13.56 -26.22
C ALA A 156 -51.63 -12.57 -27.11
N GLU A 157 -51.61 -12.85 -28.44
CA GLU A 157 -52.59 -12.53 -29.52
C GLU A 157 -53.07 -11.05 -29.68
N ASP A 158 -53.12 -10.42 -30.85
CA ASP A 158 -53.63 -10.83 -32.18
C ASP A 158 -52.72 -10.41 -33.36
#